data_AF-A0A5C4X8E3-F1
#
_entry.id   AF-A0A5C4X8E3-F1
#
_cell.length_a   1.000
_cell.length_b   1.000
_cell.length_c   1.000
_cell.angle_alpha   90.00
_cell.angle_beta   90.00
_cell.angle_gamma   90.00
#
_symmetry.space_group_name_H-M   'P 1'
#
loop_
_entity.id
_entity.type
_entity.pdbx_description
1 polymer ?
#
loop_
_entity_poly.entity_id
_entity_poly.type
_entity_poly.pdbx_seq_one_letter_code
_entity_poly.pdbx_strand_id
1 'polypeptide(L)'
;MKPAPVTIENRSCETCTLCCRLPDIDYLDKPAEEWCMHCVAGLGCSIYEERPKLCRDFLCHWMLDETLGDEWKPSISHMMVYGQGRQITVLADPDRPDLWRHEPYISQLQNWAADAAATGGYVIVFWRDEVVKIER
;
A
#
# COMPACT_ATOMS: atom_id res chain seq x y z
N MET A 1 -16.46 11.43 -15.87
CA MET A 1 -16.33 10.64 -14.63
C MET A 1 -15.52 9.41 -14.98
N LYS A 2 -14.33 9.20 -14.40
CA LYS A 2 -13.61 7.92 -14.58
C LYS A 2 -14.40 6.83 -13.82
N PRO A 3 -14.63 5.65 -14.39
CA PRO A 3 -15.29 4.57 -13.67
C PRO A 3 -14.50 4.24 -12.40
N ALA A 4 -15.21 3.90 -11.32
CA ALA A 4 -14.56 3.42 -10.11
C ALA A 4 -13.76 2.16 -10.43
N PRO A 5 -12.57 1.97 -9.84
CA PRO A 5 -11.79 0.77 -10.08
C PRO A 5 -12.59 -0.46 -9.62
N VAL A 6 -12.56 -1.52 -10.43
CA VAL A 6 -13.19 -2.79 -10.07
C VAL A 6 -12.25 -3.50 -9.10
N THR A 7 -12.73 -3.79 -7.89
CA THR A 7 -12.02 -4.64 -6.94
C THR A 7 -12.14 -6.10 -7.34
N ILE A 8 -11.11 -6.89 -7.04
CA ILE A 8 -11.15 -8.34 -7.23
C ILE A 8 -12.19 -8.96 -6.29
N GLU A 9 -12.93 -9.93 -6.82
CA GLU A 9 -13.95 -10.65 -6.06
C GLU A 9 -13.35 -11.28 -4.79
N ASN A 10 -14.07 -11.19 -3.67
CA ASN A 10 -13.64 -11.66 -2.35
C ASN A 10 -12.44 -10.94 -1.71
N ARG A 11 -11.90 -9.87 -2.32
CA ARG A 11 -10.90 -9.02 -1.65
C ARG A 11 -11.57 -7.84 -0.95
N SER A 12 -11.31 -7.69 0.34
CA SER A 12 -11.78 -6.55 1.13
C SER A 12 -10.77 -6.18 2.22
N CYS A 13 -10.89 -4.97 2.75
CA CYS A 13 -9.99 -4.49 3.80
C CYS A 13 -10.10 -5.32 5.10
N GLU A 14 -11.27 -5.87 5.42
CA GLU A 14 -11.57 -6.49 6.72
C GLU A 14 -11.10 -5.59 7.88
N THR A 15 -10.19 -6.07 8.73
CA THR A 15 -9.59 -5.32 9.86
C THR A 15 -8.35 -4.51 9.47
N CYS A 16 -7.91 -4.58 8.21
CA CYS A 16 -6.73 -3.87 7.76
C CYS A 16 -6.94 -2.35 7.77
N THR A 17 -5.97 -1.63 8.34
CA THR A 17 -6.03 -0.18 8.55
C THR A 17 -4.75 0.54 8.11
N LEU A 18 -3.86 -0.13 7.36
CA LEU A 18 -2.55 0.43 6.99
C LEU A 18 -2.62 1.67 6.10
N CYS A 19 -3.67 1.84 5.28
CA CYS A 19 -3.88 3.07 4.51
C CYS A 19 -4.15 4.30 5.40
N CYS A 20 -4.56 4.09 6.65
CA CYS A 20 -4.74 5.16 7.63
C CYS A 20 -3.47 5.48 8.41
N ARG A 21 -2.42 4.66 8.31
CA ARG A 21 -1.15 4.83 9.03
C ARG A 21 -0.01 5.24 8.11
N LEU A 22 0.28 4.39 7.13
CA LEU A 22 1.54 4.45 6.38
C LEU A 22 1.72 5.70 5.51
N PRO A 23 0.75 6.10 4.66
CA PRO A 23 0.98 7.24 3.76
C PRO A 23 0.91 8.56 4.50
N ASP A 24 1.66 9.55 4.05
CA ASP A 24 1.38 10.95 4.36
C ASP A 24 0.07 11.40 3.69
N ILE A 25 -0.76 12.16 4.40
CA ILE A 25 -2.03 12.67 3.88
C ILE A 25 -2.19 14.14 4.27
N ASP A 26 -1.71 15.02 3.40
CA ASP A 26 -1.80 16.48 3.56
C ASP A 26 -3.22 16.98 3.89
N TYR A 27 -4.25 16.44 3.23
CA TYR A 27 -5.65 16.86 3.43
C TYR A 27 -6.15 16.65 4.86
N LEU A 28 -5.54 15.72 5.59
CA LEU A 28 -5.89 15.39 6.98
C LEU A 28 -4.84 15.90 7.98
N ASP A 29 -3.86 16.68 7.53
CA ASP A 29 -2.67 17.06 8.31
C ASP A 29 -2.07 15.84 9.03
N LYS A 30 -2.00 14.69 8.31
CA LYS A 30 -1.63 13.39 8.87
C LYS A 30 -0.28 12.93 8.33
N PRO A 31 0.82 13.08 9.10
CA PRO A 31 2.15 12.65 8.68
C PRO A 31 2.22 11.16 8.34
N ALA A 32 3.21 10.77 7.54
CA ALA A 32 3.50 9.35 7.28
C ALA A 32 3.76 8.59 8.58
N GLU A 33 3.42 7.29 8.59
CA GLU A 33 3.58 6.37 9.72
C GLU A 33 2.76 6.67 10.99
N GLU A 34 2.11 7.84 11.08
CA GLU A 34 1.17 8.21 12.12
C GLU A 34 -0.26 7.77 11.80
N TRP A 35 -0.98 7.37 12.84
CA TRP A 35 -2.38 7.00 12.74
C TRP A 35 -3.26 8.21 12.45
N CYS A 36 -4.11 8.10 11.43
CA CYS A 36 -5.21 9.02 11.21
C CYS A 36 -6.07 9.11 12.48
N MET A 37 -6.43 10.33 12.88
CA MET A 37 -7.26 10.59 14.08
C MET A 37 -8.63 9.88 14.06
N HIS A 38 -9.12 9.51 12.88
CA HIS A 38 -10.38 8.79 12.71
C HIS A 38 -10.22 7.27 12.68
N CYS A 39 -8.99 6.76 12.62
CA CYS A 39 -8.75 5.33 12.53
C CYS A 39 -8.70 4.71 13.92
N VAL A 40 -9.43 3.61 14.09
CA VAL A 40 -9.24 2.69 15.19
C VAL A 40 -8.44 1.51 14.64
N ALA A 41 -7.17 1.42 15.02
CA ALA A 41 -6.26 0.40 14.51
C ALA A 41 -6.84 -1.01 14.67
N GLY A 42 -6.80 -1.79 13.59
CA GLY A 42 -7.38 -3.15 13.55
C GLY A 42 -8.90 -3.24 13.51
N LEU A 43 -9.61 -2.10 13.54
CA LEU A 43 -11.09 -2.06 13.52
C LEU A 43 -11.64 -1.27 12.33
N GLY A 44 -10.95 -0.23 11.86
CA GLY A 44 -11.34 0.56 10.70
C GLY A 44 -11.47 2.05 10.98
N CYS A 45 -12.02 2.78 10.00
CA CYS A 45 -12.29 4.21 10.14
C CYS A 45 -13.60 4.43 10.91
N SER A 46 -13.58 5.22 11.99
CA SER A 46 -14.76 5.54 12.80
C SER A 46 -15.77 6.42 12.05
N ILE A 47 -15.32 7.14 11.02
CA ILE A 47 -16.17 7.95 10.13
C ILE A 47 -16.28 7.34 8.73
N TYR A 48 -16.29 6.01 8.62
CA TYR A 48 -16.19 5.33 7.32
C TYR A 48 -17.13 5.90 6.26
N GLU A 49 -18.41 6.10 6.56
CA GLU A 49 -19.39 6.66 5.62
C GLU A 49 -19.14 8.13 5.24
N GLU A 50 -18.48 8.90 6.11
CA GLU A 50 -18.17 10.32 5.92
C GLU A 50 -16.73 10.53 5.45
N ARG A 51 -15.98 9.44 5.21
CA ARG A 51 -14.56 9.52 4.85
C ARG A 51 -14.34 10.45 3.64
N PRO A 52 -13.29 11.29 3.68
CA PRO A 52 -12.98 12.19 2.58
C PRO A 52 -12.84 11.46 1.26
N LYS A 53 -13.04 12.18 0.15
CA LYS A 53 -12.97 11.61 -1.20
C LYS A 53 -11.67 10.85 -1.46
N LEU A 54 -10.53 11.37 -1.01
CA LEU A 54 -9.23 10.71 -1.16
C LEU A 54 -9.21 9.30 -0.53
N CYS A 55 -9.79 9.14 0.67
CA CYS A 55 -9.86 7.86 1.37
C CYS A 55 -10.88 6.92 0.72
N ARG A 56 -11.94 7.47 0.11
CA ARG A 56 -12.98 6.70 -0.59
C ARG A 56 -12.51 6.17 -1.93
N ASP A 57 -11.72 6.96 -2.64
CA ASP A 57 -11.22 6.63 -3.97
C ASP A 57 -9.98 5.72 -3.93
N PHE A 58 -9.31 5.61 -2.78
CA PHE A 58 -8.11 4.80 -2.64
C PHE A 58 -8.44 3.30 -2.56
N LEU A 59 -7.74 2.52 -3.38
CA LEU A 59 -7.67 1.07 -3.29
C LEU A 59 -6.20 0.65 -3.40
N CYS A 60 -5.71 -0.18 -2.47
CA CYS A 60 -4.35 -0.72 -2.58
C CYS A 60 -4.24 -1.70 -3.75
N HIS A 61 -3.03 -1.91 -4.26
CA HIS A 61 -2.81 -2.81 -5.41
C HIS A 61 -3.30 -4.23 -5.14
N TRP A 62 -3.22 -4.74 -3.91
CA TRP A 62 -3.81 -6.05 -3.59
C TRP A 62 -5.32 -6.10 -3.87
N MET A 63 -6.08 -5.01 -3.73
CA MET A 63 -7.50 -5.03 -4.11
C MET A 63 -7.75 -4.99 -5.63
N LEU A 64 -6.74 -4.64 -6.43
CA LEU A 64 -6.87 -4.33 -7.85
C LEU A 64 -6.16 -5.33 -8.78
N ASP A 65 -5.11 -5.99 -8.31
CA ASP A 65 -4.24 -6.83 -9.12
C ASP A 65 -4.32 -8.31 -8.69
N GLU A 66 -4.88 -9.14 -9.57
CA GLU A 66 -5.12 -10.56 -9.32
C GLU A 66 -3.82 -11.38 -9.26
N THR A 67 -2.73 -10.84 -9.78
CA THR A 67 -1.42 -11.49 -9.76
C THR A 67 -0.76 -11.42 -8.39
N LEU A 68 -1.21 -10.50 -7.51
CA LEU A 68 -0.76 -10.44 -6.12
C LEU A 68 -1.49 -11.50 -5.30
N GLY A 69 -0.76 -12.47 -4.75
CA GLY A 69 -1.30 -13.49 -3.86
C GLY A 69 -1.75 -12.94 -2.50
N ASP A 70 -2.32 -13.82 -1.67
CA ASP A 70 -2.81 -13.46 -0.33
C ASP A 70 -1.67 -13.05 0.62
N GLU A 71 -0.44 -13.51 0.37
CA GLU A 71 0.74 -13.05 1.09
C GLU A 71 0.94 -11.53 0.97
N TRP A 72 0.45 -10.91 -0.10
CA TRP A 72 0.51 -9.45 -0.30
C TRP A 72 -0.65 -8.68 0.31
N LYS A 73 -1.66 -9.36 0.89
CA LYS A 73 -2.73 -8.69 1.65
C LYS A 73 -2.07 -7.83 2.73
N PRO A 74 -2.34 -6.53 2.84
CA PRO A 74 -1.58 -5.65 3.73
C PRO A 74 -1.61 -6.05 5.22
N SER A 75 -2.67 -6.72 5.68
CA SER A 75 -2.73 -7.28 7.04
C SER A 75 -1.82 -8.50 7.27
N ILE A 76 -1.30 -9.11 6.21
CA ILE A 76 -0.37 -10.25 6.23
C ILE A 76 1.06 -9.76 5.93
N SER A 77 1.22 -9.00 4.84
CA SER A 77 2.54 -8.49 4.40
C SER A 77 3.09 -7.37 5.26
N HIS A 78 2.24 -6.68 6.01
CA HIS A 78 2.57 -5.42 6.67
C HIS A 78 3.11 -4.36 5.70
N MET A 79 2.64 -4.40 4.44
CA MET A 79 3.02 -3.47 3.40
C MET A 79 1.79 -2.96 2.66
N MET A 80 1.81 -1.69 2.28
CA MET A 80 0.80 -1.09 1.40
C MET A 80 1.43 -0.77 0.04
N VAL A 81 0.95 -1.45 -1.00
CA VAL A 81 1.39 -1.25 -2.38
C VAL A 81 0.39 -0.38 -3.13
N TYR A 82 0.88 0.60 -3.89
CA TYR A 82 0.07 1.39 -4.81
C TYR A 82 0.92 1.91 -5.98
N GLY A 83 0.26 2.20 -7.11
CA GLY A 83 0.92 2.72 -8.31
C GLY A 83 0.67 4.21 -8.52
N GLN A 84 1.68 4.94 -8.98
CA GLN A 84 1.59 6.33 -9.42
C GLN A 84 2.39 6.53 -10.72
N GLY A 85 1.68 6.65 -11.85
CA GLY A 85 2.32 6.77 -13.15
C GLY A 85 3.14 5.51 -13.47
N ARG A 86 4.47 5.65 -13.54
CA ARG A 86 5.42 4.56 -13.83
C ARG A 86 6.10 4.01 -12.57
N GLN A 87 5.74 4.52 -11.40
CA GLN A 87 6.29 4.10 -10.12
C GLN A 87 5.32 3.15 -9.41
N ILE A 88 5.85 2.03 -8.93
CA ILE A 88 5.20 1.22 -7.90
C ILE A 88 5.80 1.65 -6.57
N THR A 89 4.94 2.06 -5.63
CA THR A 89 5.34 2.45 -4.29
C THR A 89 4.90 1.39 -3.30
N VAL A 90 5.81 1.01 -2.42
CA VAL A 90 5.56 0.12 -1.29
C VAL A 90 5.86 0.90 -0.03
N LEU A 91 4.87 1.06 0.84
CA LEU A 91 5.10 1.56 2.20
C LEU A 91 5.18 0.35 3.13
N ALA A 92 6.29 0.17 3.81
CA ALA A 92 6.48 -0.92 4.77
C ALA A 92 6.17 -0.44 6.20
N ASP A 93 5.47 -1.25 6.98
CA ASP A 93 5.15 -0.94 8.37
C ASP A 93 6.45 -0.82 9.21
N PRO A 94 6.71 0.33 9.86
CA PRO A 94 7.93 0.52 10.64
C PRO A 94 8.02 -0.41 11.86
N ASP A 95 6.90 -1.01 12.29
CA ASP A 95 6.86 -1.98 13.41
C ASP A 95 7.27 -3.40 12.96
N ARG A 96 7.41 -3.64 11.66
CA ARG A 96 7.87 -4.91 11.07
C ARG A 96 9.15 -4.68 10.26
N PRO A 97 10.25 -4.30 10.93
CA PRO A 97 11.50 -3.98 10.27
C PRO A 97 11.97 -5.16 9.42
N ASP A 98 12.46 -4.85 8.22
CA ASP A 98 13.05 -5.78 7.26
C ASP A 98 12.15 -6.91 6.74
N LEU A 99 10.86 -7.02 7.12
CA LEU A 99 9.98 -8.08 6.61
C LEU A 99 9.94 -8.10 5.07
N TRP A 100 9.90 -6.91 4.45
CA TRP A 100 9.89 -6.74 3.00
C TRP A 100 11.19 -7.23 2.31
N ARG A 101 12.29 -7.37 3.06
CA ARG A 101 13.59 -7.87 2.55
C ARG A 101 13.68 -9.40 2.56
N HIS A 102 12.67 -10.09 3.11
CA HIS A 102 12.65 -11.55 3.20
C HIS A 102 11.73 -12.14 2.13
N GLU A 103 11.93 -13.43 1.83
CA GLU A 103 11.02 -14.18 0.99
C GLU A 103 9.62 -14.29 1.61
N PRO A 104 8.54 -14.25 0.81
CA PRO A 104 8.54 -14.20 -0.67
C PRO A 104 8.68 -12.78 -1.26
N TYR A 105 8.77 -11.75 -0.41
CA TYR A 105 8.58 -10.36 -0.83
C TYR A 105 9.75 -9.81 -1.63
N ILE A 106 10.99 -10.09 -1.23
CA ILE A 106 12.16 -9.51 -1.90
C ILE A 106 12.26 -9.97 -3.37
N SER A 107 12.08 -11.27 -3.64
CA SER A 107 12.08 -11.80 -5.01
C SER A 107 10.96 -11.19 -5.84
N GLN A 108 9.76 -11.04 -5.26
CA GLN A 108 8.63 -10.44 -5.97
C GLN A 108 8.85 -8.94 -6.26
N LEU A 109 9.44 -8.19 -5.33
CA LEU A 109 9.80 -6.78 -5.52
C LEU A 109 10.84 -6.62 -6.64
N GLN A 110 11.84 -7.50 -6.70
CA GLN A 110 12.85 -7.52 -7.76
C GLN A 110 12.23 -7.84 -9.12
N ASN A 111 11.30 -8.80 -9.19
CA ASN A 111 10.55 -9.10 -10.40
C ASN A 111 9.75 -7.87 -10.88
N TRP A 112 9.02 -7.21 -9.98
CA TRP A 112 8.31 -5.96 -10.31
C TRP A 112 9.26 -4.86 -10.79
N ALA A 113 10.44 -4.73 -10.18
CA ALA A 113 11.44 -3.76 -10.61
C ALA A 113 11.97 -4.08 -12.01
N ALA A 114 12.19 -5.37 -12.32
CA ALA A 114 12.61 -5.81 -13.64
C ALA A 114 11.57 -5.48 -14.72
N ASP A 115 10.30 -5.82 -14.47
CA ASP A 115 9.17 -5.59 -15.36
C ASP A 115 8.90 -4.09 -15.56
N ALA A 116 8.84 -3.32 -14.46
CA ALA A 116 8.64 -1.88 -14.51
C ALA A 116 9.75 -1.22 -15.33
N ALA A 117 11.01 -1.58 -15.09
CA ALA A 117 12.14 -0.99 -15.80
C ALA A 117 12.16 -1.32 -17.31
N ALA A 118 11.53 -2.41 -17.76
CA ALA A 118 11.36 -2.70 -19.20
C ALA A 118 10.50 -1.63 -19.92
N THR A 119 9.59 -0.99 -19.17
CA THR A 119 8.80 0.14 -19.67
C THR A 119 9.32 1.47 -19.14
N GLY A 120 10.49 1.48 -18.47
CA GLY A 120 11.14 2.62 -17.81
C GLY A 120 10.41 3.18 -16.59
N GLY A 121 9.71 2.32 -15.86
CA GLY A 121 9.26 2.52 -14.49
C GLY A 121 10.26 1.97 -13.46
N TYR A 122 9.87 1.99 -12.19
CA TYR A 122 10.69 1.53 -11.06
C TYR A 122 9.84 1.25 -9.82
N VAL A 123 10.42 0.52 -8.86
CA VAL A 123 9.81 0.20 -7.56
C VAL A 123 10.58 0.93 -6.46
N ILE A 124 9.85 1.62 -5.59
CA ILE A 124 10.40 2.25 -4.37
C ILE A 124 9.75 1.61 -3.15
N VAL A 125 10.56 1.25 -2.15
CA VAL A 125 10.12 0.92 -0.80
C VAL A 125 10.45 2.10 0.13
N PHE A 126 9.43 2.63 0.80
CA PHE A 126 9.59 3.54 1.93
C PHE A 126 9.50 2.75 3.22
N TRP A 127 10.46 2.99 4.11
CA TRP A 127 10.48 2.42 5.45
C TRP A 127 11.19 3.39 6.39
N ARG A 128 10.46 3.98 7.35
CA ARG A 128 10.96 5.09 8.18
C ARG A 128 11.49 6.21 7.28
N ASP A 129 12.67 6.73 7.60
CA ASP A 129 13.37 7.75 6.82
C ASP A 129 14.12 7.17 5.61
N GLU A 130 14.08 5.85 5.38
CA GLU A 130 14.73 5.21 4.25
C GLU A 130 13.82 5.17 3.02
N VAL A 131 14.42 5.52 1.87
CA VAL A 131 13.82 5.38 0.55
C VAL A 131 14.72 4.44 -0.25
N VAL A 132 14.26 3.22 -0.47
CA VAL A 132 15.02 2.19 -1.17
C VAL A 132 14.44 1.97 -2.55
N LYS A 133 15.23 2.29 -3.59
CA LYS A 133 14.92 1.85 -4.95
C LYS A 133 15.30 0.38 -5.08
N ILE A 134 14.34 -0.46 -5.46
CA ILE A 134 14.60 -1.88 -5.69
C ILE A 134 15.30 -2.02 -7.04
N GLU A 135 16.49 -2.63 -7.00
CA GLU A 135 17.24 -2.99 -8.19
C GLU A 135 16.85 -4.39 -8.66
N ARG A 136 17.14 -4.67 -9.94
CA ARG A 136 16.90 -5.98 -10.56
C ARG A 136 17.77 -7.07 -9.96
#